data_AF-M1NUH6-F1
#
_entry.id   AF-M1NUH6-F1
#
_cell.length_a   1.000
_cell.length_b   1.000
_cell.length_c   1.000
_cell.angle_alpha   90.00
_cell.angle_beta   90.00
_cell.angle_gamma   90.00
#
_symmetry.space_group_name_H-M   'P 1'
#
loop_
_entity.id
_entity.type
_entity.pdbx_description
1 polymer ?
#
loop_
_entity_poly.entity_id
_entity_poly.type
_entity_poly.pdbx_seq_one_letter_code
_entity_poly.pdbx_strand_id
1 'polypeptide(L)'
;MKKYFLMITVLLAPLFTTACEKTYSKEEFKKNEALLNEWSIRCGLGGESKNCQNVRLAEMELRREHYSKLARELRGESDESENKNTNDNK
;
A
#
# COMPACT_ATOMS: atom_id res chain seq x y z
N MET A 1 -28.77 1.22 53.46
CA MET A 1 -28.55 1.81 52.11
C MET A 1 -27.17 1.41 51.57
N LYS A 2 -27.02 0.17 51.07
CA LYS A 2 -25.77 -0.36 50.47
C LYS A 2 -26.14 -1.40 49.41
N LYS A 3 -26.97 -1.02 48.44
CA LYS A 3 -27.34 -1.90 47.31
C LYS A 3 -27.21 -1.20 45.95
N TYR A 4 -27.03 0.12 45.93
CA TYR A 4 -26.95 0.92 44.70
C TYR A 4 -25.53 1.23 44.22
N PHE A 5 -24.51 1.01 45.05
CA PHE A 5 -23.12 1.30 44.68
C PHE A 5 -22.48 0.24 43.77
N LEU A 6 -23.07 -0.95 43.65
CA LEU A 6 -22.54 -2.02 42.77
C LEU A 6 -23.13 -1.99 41.36
N MET A 7 -24.20 -1.21 41.11
CA MET A 7 -24.83 -1.16 39.79
C MET A 7 -24.18 -0.14 38.85
N ILE A 8 -23.33 0.75 39.36
CA ILE A 8 -22.69 1.82 38.57
C ILE A 8 -21.34 1.38 37.99
N THR A 9 -20.70 0.34 38.54
CA THR A 9 -19.39 -0.13 38.08
C THR A 9 -19.45 -1.01 36.82
N VAL A 10 -20.64 -1.47 36.42
CA VAL A 10 -20.83 -2.36 35.24
C VAL A 10 -20.91 -1.59 33.92
N LEU A 11 -21.10 -0.26 33.94
CA LEU A 11 -21.16 0.54 32.69
C LEU A 11 -19.79 0.97 32.13
N LEU A 12 -18.68 0.56 32.74
CA LEU A 12 -17.34 1.06 32.43
C LEU A 12 -16.38 0.03 31.82
N ALA A 13 -16.90 -1.00 31.13
CA ALA A 13 -16.06 -1.88 30.31
C ALA A 13 -16.82 -2.46 29.10
N PRO A 14 -16.27 -2.45 27.88
CA PRO A 14 -15.40 -1.44 27.27
C PRO A 14 -16.05 -0.89 25.99
N LEU A 15 -16.12 0.43 25.82
CA LEU A 15 -16.33 1.05 24.50
C LEU A 15 -15.05 0.94 23.63
N PHE A 16 -14.35 -0.19 23.69
CA PHE A 16 -13.41 -0.59 22.66
C PHE A 16 -14.18 -1.45 21.67
N THR A 17 -15.20 -0.86 21.04
CA THR A 17 -15.44 -1.23 19.65
C THR A 17 -14.19 -0.77 18.91
N THR A 18 -13.16 -1.63 18.86
CA THR A 18 -12.24 -1.56 17.74
C THR A 18 -13.16 -1.65 16.55
N ALA A 19 -13.44 -0.53 15.87
CA ALA A 19 -14.07 -0.60 14.56
C ALA A 19 -13.23 -1.64 13.82
N CYS A 20 -13.86 -2.77 13.46
CA CYS A 20 -13.17 -3.87 12.81
C CYS A 20 -12.81 -3.35 11.42
N GLU A 21 -11.73 -2.58 11.37
CA GLU A 21 -11.27 -1.91 10.18
C GLU A 21 -10.86 -3.01 9.23
N LYS A 22 -11.52 -3.05 8.06
CA LYS A 22 -11.24 -4.07 7.06
C LYS A 22 -9.74 -4.06 6.80
N THR A 23 -9.11 -5.23 6.98
CA THR A 23 -7.72 -5.40 6.56
C THR A 23 -7.71 -5.70 5.07
N TYR A 24 -7.11 -4.80 4.30
CA TYR A 24 -6.93 -4.94 2.85
C TYR A 24 -5.60 -5.62 2.56
N SER A 25 -5.61 -6.56 1.63
CA SER A 25 -4.38 -7.17 1.09
C SER A 25 -3.58 -6.18 0.24
N LYS A 26 -2.30 -6.45 0.04
CA LYS A 26 -1.46 -5.64 -0.87
C LYS A 26 -1.97 -5.72 -2.31
N GLU A 27 -2.54 -6.85 -2.72
CA GLU A 27 -3.10 -7.08 -4.05
C GLU A 27 -4.37 -6.25 -4.29
N GLU A 28 -5.21 -6.09 -3.26
CA GLU A 28 -6.35 -5.16 -3.33
C GLU A 28 -5.88 -3.71 -3.51
N PHE A 29 -4.83 -3.30 -2.79
CA PHE A 29 -4.24 -1.98 -2.94
C PHE A 29 -3.66 -1.75 -4.34
N LYS A 30 -2.92 -2.73 -4.91
CA LYS A 30 -2.35 -2.61 -6.26
C LYS A 30 -3.41 -2.47 -7.36
N LYS A 31 -4.61 -3.02 -7.15
CA LYS A 31 -5.71 -3.00 -8.13
C LYS A 31 -6.58 -1.75 -8.03
N ASN A 32 -6.52 -1.01 -6.93
CA ASN A 32 -7.39 0.14 -6.68
C ASN A 32 -6.56 1.36 -6.25
N GLU A 33 -6.29 2.23 -7.22
CA GLU A 33 -5.51 3.45 -7.03
C GLU A 33 -6.14 4.40 -6.00
N ALA A 34 -7.47 4.57 -6.02
CA ALA A 34 -8.14 5.46 -5.07
C ALA A 34 -7.97 4.97 -3.62
N LEU A 35 -8.14 3.65 -3.41
CA LEU A 35 -7.93 3.02 -2.11
C LEU A 35 -6.45 3.14 -1.67
N LEU A 36 -5.50 2.89 -2.57
CA LEU A 36 -4.09 3.04 -2.28
C LEU A 36 -3.75 4.48 -1.86
N ASN A 37 -4.23 5.48 -2.61
CA ASN A 37 -3.96 6.89 -2.34
C ASN A 37 -4.56 7.35 -1.02
N GLU A 38 -5.82 6.99 -0.75
CA GLU A 38 -6.49 7.31 0.53
C GLU A 38 -5.69 6.77 1.71
N TRP A 39 -5.29 5.50 1.63
CA TRP A 39 -4.56 4.86 2.71
C TRP A 39 -3.11 5.33 2.81
N SER A 40 -2.46 5.67 1.70
CA SER A 40 -1.12 6.26 1.72
C SER A 40 -1.12 7.60 2.47
N ILE A 41 -2.10 8.47 2.18
CA ILE A 41 -2.30 9.73 2.91
C ILE A 41 -2.59 9.47 4.39
N ARG A 42 -3.50 8.54 4.68
CA ARG A 42 -3.91 8.22 6.05
C ARG A 42 -2.76 7.66 6.89
N CYS A 43 -1.91 6.83 6.29
CA CYS A 43 -0.78 6.22 6.98
C CYS A 43 0.37 7.18 7.17
N GLY A 44 0.61 8.07 6.21
CA GLY A 44 1.77 8.96 6.20
C GLY A 44 3.08 8.21 6.51
N LEU A 45 4.00 8.89 7.20
CA LEU A 45 5.29 8.31 7.58
C LEU A 45 5.23 7.42 8.83
N GLY A 46 4.19 7.56 9.66
CA GLY A 46 4.16 6.99 11.02
C GLY A 46 3.10 5.91 11.27
N GLY A 47 2.21 5.62 10.33
CA GLY A 47 1.15 4.62 10.54
C GLY A 47 1.71 3.21 10.62
N GLU A 48 1.41 2.47 11.69
CA GLU A 48 1.93 1.10 11.90
C GLU A 48 0.89 -0.01 11.69
N SER A 49 -0.35 0.37 11.33
CA SER A 49 -1.44 -0.60 11.12
C SER A 49 -1.10 -1.61 10.02
N LYS A 50 -1.77 -2.77 10.06
CA LYS A 50 -1.56 -3.81 9.03
C LYS A 50 -1.83 -3.27 7.62
N ASN A 51 -2.83 -2.40 7.47
CA ASN A 51 -3.12 -1.73 6.21
C ASN A 51 -2.00 -0.79 5.78
N CYS A 52 -1.38 -0.04 6.71
CA CYS A 52 -0.22 0.79 6.38
C CYS A 52 0.99 -0.02 5.92
N GLN A 53 1.22 -1.19 6.53
CA GLN A 53 2.25 -2.11 6.05
C GLN A 53 1.94 -2.62 4.65
N ASN A 54 0.68 -3.02 4.40
CA ASN A 54 0.25 -3.55 3.11
C ASN A 54 0.27 -2.48 2.00
N VAL A 55 -0.06 -1.22 2.28
CA VAL A 55 0.10 -0.08 1.37
C VAL A 55 1.56 0.11 0.98
N ARG A 56 2.47 0.17 1.94
CA ARG A 56 3.91 0.37 1.66
C ARG A 56 4.47 -0.76 0.80
N LEU A 57 4.05 -2.00 1.06
CA LEU A 57 4.41 -3.14 0.22
C LEU A 57 3.85 -3.00 -1.21
N ALA A 58 2.59 -2.59 -1.35
CA ALA A 58 1.98 -2.35 -2.65
C ALA A 58 2.71 -1.25 -3.44
N GLU A 59 3.01 -0.10 -2.82
CA GLU A 59 3.76 1.00 -3.45
C GLU A 59 5.17 0.57 -3.87
N MET A 60 5.86 -0.21 -3.03
CA MET A 60 7.19 -0.74 -3.34
C MET A 60 7.16 -1.68 -4.55
N GLU A 61 6.20 -2.60 -4.61
CA GLU A 61 6.04 -3.51 -5.74
C GLU A 61 5.69 -2.76 -7.03
N LEU A 62 4.73 -1.82 -6.99
CA LEU A 62 4.36 -1.01 -8.16
C LEU A 62 5.55 -0.19 -8.67
N ARG A 63 6.32 0.41 -7.76
CA ARG A 63 7.55 1.16 -8.11
C ARG A 63 8.57 0.24 -8.78
N ARG A 64 8.79 -0.96 -8.23
CA ARG A 64 9.70 -1.95 -8.81
C ARG A 64 9.25 -2.37 -10.20
N GLU A 65 7.96 -2.66 -10.37
CA GLU A 65 7.37 -3.02 -11.66
C GLU A 65 7.58 -1.89 -12.68
N HIS A 66 7.29 -0.64 -12.30
CA HIS A 66 7.50 0.54 -13.15
C HIS A 66 8.95 0.68 -13.61
N TYR A 67 9.92 0.65 -12.69
CA TYR A 67 11.34 0.76 -13.07
C TYR A 67 11.85 -0.45 -13.87
N SER A 68 11.34 -1.66 -13.58
CA SER A 68 11.69 -2.85 -14.37
C SER A 68 11.15 -2.77 -15.80
N LYS A 69 10.01 -2.11 -16.01
CA LYS A 69 9.46 -1.86 -17.35
C LYS A 69 10.31 -0.83 -18.08
N LEU A 70 10.59 0.30 -17.43
CA LEU A 70 11.43 1.36 -17.98
C LEU A 70 12.83 0.85 -18.37
N ALA A 71 13.47 0.06 -17.51
CA ALA A 71 14.78 -0.51 -17.80
C ALA A 71 14.76 -1.47 -19.01
N ARG A 72 13.65 -2.17 -19.26
CA ARG A 72 13.50 -3.02 -20.45
C ARG A 72 13.29 -2.20 -21.72
N GLU A 73 12.48 -1.15 -21.64
CA GLU A 73 12.22 -0.24 -22.76
C GLU A 73 13.52 0.44 -23.21
N LEU A 74 14.30 0.99 -22.27
CA LEU A 74 15.59 1.62 -22.56
C LEU A 74 16.62 0.65 -23.16
N ARG A 75 16.63 -0.61 -22.72
CA ARG A 75 17.51 -1.65 -23.30
C ARG A 75 17.10 -1.98 -24.73
N GLY A 76 15.81 -2.16 -24.99
CA GLY A 76 15.31 -2.44 -26.34
C GLY A 76 15.61 -1.31 -27.33
N GLU A 77 15.46 -0.05 -26.89
CA GLU A 77 15.81 1.12 -27.69
C GLU A 77 17.32 1.20 -27.99
N SER A 78 18.15 0.86 -27.00
CA SER A 78 19.61 0.74 -27.18
C SER A 78 19.96 -0.30 -28.24
N ASP A 79 19.42 -1.52 -28.12
CA ASP A 79 19.70 -2.63 -29.03
C ASP A 79 19.25 -2.30 -30.48
N GLU A 80 18.10 -1.62 -30.64
CA GLU A 80 17.61 -1.19 -31.95
C GLU A 80 18.51 -0.11 -32.58
N SER A 81 18.97 0.85 -31.78
CA SER A 81 19.87 1.92 -32.24
C SER A 81 21.23 1.38 -32.70
N GLU A 82 21.78 0.38 -31.99
CA GLU A 82 23.06 -0.26 -32.32
C GLU A 82 22.96 -1.08 -33.62
N ASN A 83 21.87 -1.83 -33.80
CA ASN A 83 21.64 -2.61 -35.01
C ASN A 83 21.44 -1.72 -36.25
N LYS A 84 20.73 -0.59 -36.11
CA LYS A 84 20.57 0.37 -37.22
C LYS A 84 21.91 0.98 -37.64
N ASN A 85 22.73 1.44 -36.68
CA ASN A 85 24.07 1.95 -36.96
C ASN A 85 24.97 0.91 -37.62
N THR A 86 24.83 -0.37 -37.30
CA THR A 86 25.63 -1.44 -37.91
C THR A 86 25.20 -1.72 -39.36
N ASN A 87 23.91 -1.63 -39.68
CA ASN A 87 23.40 -1.84 -41.04
C ASN A 87 23.66 -0.63 -41.96
N ASP A 88 23.62 0.60 -41.43
CA ASP A 88 23.89 1.81 -42.23
C ASP A 88 25.39 2.00 -42.58
N ASN A 89 26.30 1.31 -41.86
CA ASN A 89 27.75 1.36 -42.10
C ASN A 89 28.29 0.19 -42.95
N LYS A 90 27.42 -0.62 -43.57
CA LYS A 90 27.78 -1.77 -44.40
C LYS A 90 27.39 -1.57 -45.86
#